data_AF-A0A1M5LF48-F1
#
_entry.id   AF-A0A1M5LF48-F1
#
_cell.length_a   1.000
_cell.length_b   1.000
_cell.length_c   1.000
_cell.angle_alpha   90.00
_cell.angle_beta   90.00
_cell.angle_gamma   90.00
#
_symmetry.space_group_name_H-M   'P 1'
#
loop_
_entity.id
_entity.type
_entity.pdbx_description
1 polymer ?
#
loop_
_entity_poly.entity_id
_entity_poly.type
_entity_poly.pdbx_seq_one_letter_code
_entity_poly.pdbx_strand_id
1 'polypeptide(L)' 'MKNMRKLNKSDLRVIKGGIIPIGCNSWDPKVRCCRSWDAEHAGNPTCADSPPSFA' A
#
# COMPACT_ATOMS: atom_id res chain seq x y z
N MET A 1 32.58 7.54 -6.43
CA MET A 1 31.31 7.18 -5.73
C MET A 1 30.49 8.45 -5.57
N LYS A 2 29.22 8.47 -5.99
CA LYS A 2 28.33 9.62 -5.71
C LYS A 2 27.94 9.56 -4.24
N ASN A 3 28.08 10.66 -3.52
CA ASN A 3 27.71 10.77 -2.11
C ASN A 3 26.27 10.31 -1.90
N MET A 4 26.04 9.24 -1.11
CA MET A 4 24.69 8.81 -0.77
C MET A 4 24.14 9.73 0.32
N ARG A 5 23.19 10.58 -0.06
CA ARG A 5 22.46 11.44 0.89
C ARG A 5 21.53 10.57 1.73
N LYS A 6 21.52 10.78 3.06
CA LYS A 6 20.51 10.17 3.94
C LYS A 6 19.12 10.65 3.52
N LEU A 7 18.26 9.71 3.15
CA LEU A 7 16.86 9.98 2.82
C LEU A 7 16.10 10.42 4.08
N ASN A 8 15.23 11.41 3.93
CA ASN A 8 14.30 11.77 4.98
C ASN A 8 13.16 10.71 5.05
N LYS A 9 12.39 10.74 6.13
CA LYS A 9 11.33 9.74 6.37
C LYS A 9 10.21 9.79 5.32
N SER A 10 9.92 10.97 4.75
CA SER A 10 8.93 11.15 3.68
C SER A 10 9.37 10.47 2.39
N ASP A 11 10.62 10.64 1.98
CA ASP A 11 11.16 10.03 0.77
C ASP A 11 11.23 8.50 0.93
N LEU A 12 11.61 8.03 2.13
CA LEU A 12 11.57 6.60 2.45
C LEU A 12 10.15 6.01 2.35
N ARG A 13 9.11 6.76 2.76
CA ARG A 13 7.72 6.33 2.59
C ARG A 13 7.34 6.23 1.13
N VAL A 14 7.72 7.21 0.31
CA VAL A 14 7.47 7.18 -1.14
C VAL A 14 8.14 5.97 -1.79
N ILE A 15 9.42 5.71 -1.47
CA ILE A 15 10.18 4.57 -1.99
C ILE A 15 9.56 3.24 -1.53
N LYS A 16 9.08 3.16 -0.29
CA LYS A 16 8.43 1.97 0.27
C LYS A 16 6.96 1.81 -0.14
N GLY A 17 6.44 2.66 -1.03
CA GLY A 17 5.10 2.52 -1.59
C GLY A 17 3.99 3.23 -0.83
N GLY A 18 4.28 4.36 -0.19
CA GLY A 18 3.28 5.28 0.36
C GLY A 18 2.86 4.99 1.79
N ILE A 19 1.72 5.56 2.18
CA ILE A 19 1.09 5.37 3.49
C ILE A 19 0.10 4.22 3.35
N ILE A 20 0.26 3.20 4.21
CA ILE A 20 -0.68 2.09 4.30
C ILE A 20 -1.98 2.61 4.94
N PRO A 21 -3.14 2.47 4.28
CA PRO A 21 -4.42 2.84 4.86
C PRO A 21 -4.72 2.04 6.13
N ILE A 22 -5.49 2.64 7.04
CA ILE A 22 -5.96 1.96 8.26
C ILE A 22 -6.84 0.78 7.85
N GLY A 23 -6.62 -0.37 8.48
CA GLY A 23 -7.35 -1.60 8.21
C GLY A 23 -6.93 -2.36 6.96
N CYS A 24 -5.86 -1.92 6.28
CA CYS A 24 -5.29 -2.67 5.18
C CYS A 24 -4.39 -3.81 5.69
N ASN A 25 -4.84 -5.05 5.51
CA ASN A 25 -4.09 -6.25 5.88
C ASN A 25 -3.05 -6.65 4.83
N SER A 26 -3.26 -6.28 3.57
CA SER A 26 -2.39 -6.67 2.45
C SER A 26 -2.12 -5.48 1.53
N TRP A 27 -1.22 -4.59 1.94
CA TRP A 27 -0.81 -3.45 1.13
C TRP A 27 0.16 -3.85 0.03
N ASP A 28 -0.16 -3.49 -1.21
CA ASP A 28 0.75 -3.58 -2.34
C ASP A 28 1.43 -2.22 -2.58
N PRO A 29 2.72 -2.08 -2.24
CA PRO A 29 3.46 -0.83 -2.39
C PRO A 29 3.75 -0.47 -3.86
N LYS A 30 3.70 -1.44 -4.78
CA LYS A 30 4.02 -1.21 -6.20
C LYS A 30 2.88 -0.45 -6.90
N VAL A 31 1.66 -0.93 -6.68
CA VAL A 31 0.43 -0.32 -7.24
C VAL A 31 -0.27 0.62 -6.26
N ARG A 32 0.28 0.78 -5.04
CA ARG A 32 -0.23 1.64 -3.96
C ARG A 32 -1.70 1.36 -3.67
N CYS A 33 -2.00 0.09 -3.42
CA CYS A 33 -3.36 -0.35 -3.24
C CYS A 33 -3.45 -1.47 -2.21
N CYS A 34 -4.58 -1.53 -1.50
CA CYS A 34 -4.87 -2.61 -0.57
C CYS A 34 -5.55 -3.79 -1.26
N ARG A 35 -4.97 -4.99 -1.13
CA ARG A 35 -5.53 -6.23 -1.69
C ARG A 35 -6.57 -6.88 -0.79
N SER A 36 -6.50 -6.64 0.52
CA SER A 36 -7.40 -7.22 1.52
C SER A 36 -7.52 -6.29 2.72
N TRP A 37 -8.76 -6.02 3.12
CA TRP A 37 -9.12 -5.18 4.26
C TRP A 37 -9.55 -6.05 5.43
N ASP A 38 -9.49 -5.51 6.65
CA ASP A 38 -10.15 -6.11 7.81
C ASP A 38 -11.69 -6.05 7.69
N ALA A 39 -12.38 -6.65 8.67
CA ALA A 39 -13.83 -6.74 8.66
C ALA A 39 -14.53 -5.37 8.78
N GLU A 40 -13.96 -4.42 9.51
CA GLU A 40 -14.52 -3.07 9.69
C GLU A 40 -14.37 -2.23 8.42
N HIS A 41 -13.37 -2.55 7.59
CA HIS A 41 -13.02 -1.82 6.38
C HIS A 41 -13.29 -2.60 5.09
N ALA A 42 -14.06 -3.70 5.16
CA ALA A 42 -14.33 -4.59 4.03
C ALA A 42 -15.07 -3.91 2.84
N GLY A 43 -15.72 -2.78 3.07
CA GLY A 43 -16.36 -1.97 2.03
C GLY A 43 -15.40 -1.08 1.23
N ASN A 44 -14.12 -1.01 1.62
CA ASN A 44 -13.13 -0.22 0.90
C ASN A 44 -12.72 -0.89 -0.41
N PRO A 45 -12.35 -0.11 -1.45
CA PRO A 45 -11.95 -0.65 -2.73
C PRO A 45 -10.68 -1.50 -2.62
N THR A 46 -10.69 -2.66 -3.27
CA THR A 46 -9.52 -3.52 -3.45
C THR A 46 -8.84 -3.23 -4.79
N CYS A 47 -7.66 -3.83 -4.99
CA CYS A 47 -6.91 -3.62 -6.24
C CYS A 47 -7.65 -4.21 -7.44
N ALA A 48 -7.57 -3.56 -8.60
CA ALA A 48 -8.22 -4.02 -9.81
C ALA A 48 -7.73 -5.42 -10.25
N ASP A 49 -6.49 -5.77 -9.92
CA ASP A 49 -5.91 -7.10 -10.12
C ASP A 49 -6.19 -8.10 -8.97
N SER A 50 -6.87 -7.66 -7.91
CA SER A 50 -7.35 -8.60 -6.89
C SER A 50 -8.46 -9.44 -7.52
N PRO A 51 -8.45 -10.77 -7.34
CA PRO A 51 -9.56 -11.59 -7.83
C PRO A 51 -10.87 -11.00 -7.28
N PRO A 52 -11.94 -10.91 -8.11
CA PRO A 52 -13.20 -10.36 -7.66
C PRO A 52 -13.61 -11.08 -6.38
N SER A 53 -13.85 -10.30 -5.33
CA SER A 53 -14.37 -10.78 -4.07
C SER A 53 -15.83 -11.18 -4.27
N PHE A 54 -16.00 -12.36 -4.86
CA PHE A 54 -17.21 -13.14 -5.08
C PHE A 54 -18.34 -12.44 -5.88
N ALA A 55 -18.73 -13.09 -6.98
CA ALA A 55 -20.06 -12.93 -7.60
C ALA A 55 -21.15 -13.48 -6.67
#